data_AF-A0A1S4L766-F1
#
_entry.id   AF-A0A1S4L766-F1
#
_cell.length_a   1.000
_cell.length_b   1.000
_cell.length_c   1.000
_cell.angle_alpha   90.00
_cell.angle_beta   90.00
_cell.angle_gamma   90.00
#
_symmetry.space_group_name_H-M   'P 1'
#
loop_
_entity.id
_entity.type
_entity.pdbx_description
1 polymer ?
#
loop_
_entity_poly.entity_id
_entity_poly.type
_entity_poly.pdbx_seq_one_letter_code
_entity_poly.pdbx_strand_id
1 'polypeptide(L)'
;MKEMWEEESPHLSPHYWDVVYTLLCRGSLDEARKLLKSHPQSGREDFVSLDELLQVAPQGSQEMPSRQLDVWWQSWQADCARRLMDGEFSLLPELETACKILMGDEDTLYELRKLGETWYNYLVTKVTYTRPTIGRQLLAELAEECLSAFGEGEPTALLDDILLAAFRL
;
A
#
# COMPACT_ATOMS: atom_id res chain seq x y z
N MET A 1 16.81 2.67 4.93
CA MET A 1 16.01 1.76 4.08
C MET A 1 16.83 1.02 3.02
N LYS A 2 17.87 1.62 2.41
CA LYS A 2 18.74 0.95 1.40
C LYS A 2 19.67 -0.13 1.96
N GLU A 3 19.85 -0.18 3.29
CA GLU A 3 20.83 -1.07 3.96
C GLU A 3 20.28 -2.46 4.32
N MET A 4 18.96 -2.67 4.33
CA MET A 4 18.36 -3.97 4.69
C MET A 4 18.45 -5.03 3.58
N TRP A 5 18.75 -4.63 2.35
CA TRP A 5 18.86 -5.57 1.22
C TRP A 5 20.21 -6.30 1.18
N GLU A 6 21.16 -5.86 2.01
CA GLU A 6 22.52 -6.42 2.10
C GLU A 6 22.73 -7.28 3.36
N GLU A 7 21.73 -7.35 4.26
CA GLU A 7 21.79 -8.24 5.42
C GLU A 7 21.54 -9.69 5.01
N GLU A 8 22.36 -10.60 5.55
CA GLU A 8 22.33 -12.04 5.25
C GLU A 8 21.01 -12.71 5.72
N SER A 9 20.19 -12.02 6.52
CA SER A 9 18.91 -12.50 7.05
C SER A 9 17.94 -11.34 7.37
N PRO A 10 17.35 -10.69 6.36
CA PRO A 10 16.51 -9.50 6.54
C PRO A 10 15.25 -9.77 7.37
N HIS A 11 14.79 -11.03 7.40
CA HIS A 11 13.63 -11.48 8.19
C HIS A 11 13.85 -11.43 9.71
N LEU A 12 15.11 -11.31 10.18
CA LEU A 12 15.43 -11.16 11.60
C LEU A 12 15.36 -9.71 12.07
N SER A 13 15.29 -8.75 11.14
CA SER A 13 15.20 -7.34 11.48
C SER A 13 13.82 -7.04 12.09
N PRO A 14 13.76 -6.29 13.20
CA PRO A 14 12.48 -5.85 13.77
C PRO A 14 11.67 -4.96 12.80
N HIS A 15 12.32 -4.40 11.78
CA HIS A 15 11.71 -3.55 10.76
C HIS A 15 11.37 -4.29 9.47
N TYR A 16 11.50 -5.63 9.42
CA TYR A 16 11.22 -6.41 8.22
C TYR A 16 9.83 -6.09 7.65
N TRP A 17 8.80 -6.17 8.51
CA TRP A 17 7.42 -5.91 8.12
C TRP A 17 7.15 -4.44 7.82
N ASP A 18 7.77 -3.50 8.54
CA ASP A 18 7.69 -2.07 8.22
C ASP A 18 8.16 -1.81 6.78
N VAL A 19 9.23 -2.48 6.35
CA VAL A 19 9.73 -2.39 4.96
C VAL A 19 8.76 -3.05 3.98
N VAL A 20 8.21 -4.22 4.30
CA VAL A 20 7.19 -4.87 3.46
C VAL A 20 5.99 -3.93 3.27
N TYR A 21 5.42 -3.40 4.35
CA TYR A 21 4.28 -2.48 4.29
C TYR A 21 4.63 -1.22 3.51
N THR A 22 5.82 -0.67 3.71
CA THR A 22 6.28 0.51 2.94
C THR A 22 6.32 0.21 1.44
N LEU A 23 6.82 -0.95 1.04
CA LEU A 23 6.86 -1.35 -0.38
C LEU A 23 5.44 -1.53 -0.94
N LEU A 24 4.54 -2.15 -0.18
CA LEU A 24 3.13 -2.27 -0.56
C LEU A 24 2.47 -0.90 -0.69
N CYS A 25 2.60 -0.02 0.29
CA CYS A 25 2.05 1.34 0.27
C CYS A 25 2.53 2.16 -0.94
N ARG A 26 3.79 1.95 -1.37
CA ARG A 26 4.36 2.59 -2.57
C ARG A 26 3.93 1.95 -3.89
N GLY A 27 3.23 0.81 -3.86
CA GLY A 27 2.90 0.03 -5.04
C GLY A 27 4.10 -0.71 -5.65
N SER A 28 5.24 -0.80 -4.94
CA SER A 28 6.44 -1.55 -5.34
C SER A 28 6.25 -3.04 -5.08
N LEU A 29 5.25 -3.63 -5.75
CA LEU A 29 4.80 -5.00 -5.47
C LEU A 29 5.86 -6.05 -5.80
N ASP A 30 6.65 -5.86 -6.86
CA ASP A 30 7.71 -6.80 -7.21
C ASP A 30 8.82 -6.86 -6.16
N GLU A 31 9.21 -5.71 -5.58
CA GLU A 31 10.16 -5.64 -4.47
C GLU A 31 9.57 -6.28 -3.20
N ALA A 32 8.29 -6.00 -2.89
CA ALA A 32 7.61 -6.62 -1.75
C ALA A 32 7.59 -8.15 -1.89
N ARG A 33 7.26 -8.67 -3.08
CA ARG A 33 7.29 -10.10 -3.39
C ARG A 33 8.67 -10.71 -3.24
N LYS A 34 9.71 -10.06 -3.76
CA LYS A 34 11.11 -10.52 -3.59
C LYS A 34 11.48 -10.62 -2.12
N LEU A 35 11.10 -9.63 -1.32
CA LEU A 35 11.37 -9.61 0.11
C LEU A 35 10.57 -10.67 0.88
N LEU A 36 9.30 -10.89 0.55
CA LEU A 36 8.48 -11.96 1.14
C LEU A 36 9.02 -13.35 0.79
N LYS A 37 9.55 -13.54 -0.43
CA LYS A 37 10.15 -14.81 -0.86
C LYS A 37 11.44 -15.15 -0.13
N SER A 38 12.17 -14.16 0.38
CA SER A 38 13.35 -14.40 1.22
C SER A 38 13.02 -14.75 2.67
N HIS A 39 11.76 -14.68 3.08
CA HIS A 39 11.33 -15.13 4.40
C HIS A 39 11.47 -16.66 4.52
N PRO A 40 11.95 -17.21 5.66
CA PRO A 40 12.14 -18.66 5.83
C PRO A 40 10.85 -19.48 5.66
N GLN A 41 9.70 -18.85 5.89
CA GLN A 41 8.37 -19.47 5.78
C GLN A 41 7.68 -19.17 4.43
N SER A 42 8.40 -18.65 3.43
CA SER A 42 7.80 -18.25 2.14
C SER A 42 7.09 -19.37 1.38
N GLY A 43 7.35 -20.64 1.72
CA GLY A 43 6.64 -21.80 1.18
C GLY A 43 5.35 -22.19 1.92
N ARG A 44 4.98 -21.51 3.01
CA ARG A 44 3.71 -21.75 3.73
C ARG A 44 2.54 -21.22 2.88
N GLU A 45 1.39 -21.89 2.96
CA GLU A 45 0.23 -21.61 2.10
C GLU A 45 -0.24 -20.15 2.14
N ASP A 46 -0.17 -19.51 3.31
CA ASP A 46 -0.54 -18.11 3.49
C ASP A 46 0.43 -17.12 2.81
N PHE A 47 1.74 -17.39 2.82
CA PHE A 47 2.73 -16.64 2.04
C PHE A 47 2.51 -16.81 0.53
N VAL A 48 2.22 -18.03 0.10
CA VAL A 48 1.93 -18.33 -1.31
C VAL A 48 0.66 -17.62 -1.76
N SER A 49 -0.40 -17.68 -0.95
CA SER A 49 -1.67 -17.00 -1.23
C SER A 49 -1.50 -15.48 -1.34
N LEU A 50 -0.70 -14.86 -0.47
CA LEU A 50 -0.39 -13.44 -0.59
C LEU A 50 0.44 -13.14 -1.85
N ASP A 51 1.44 -13.97 -2.20
CA ASP A 51 2.24 -13.78 -3.43
C ASP A 51 1.36 -13.85 -4.70
N GLU A 52 0.37 -14.74 -4.72
CA GLU A 52 -0.60 -14.83 -5.81
C GLU A 52 -1.41 -13.53 -5.95
N LEU A 53 -1.95 -13.00 -4.85
CA LEU A 53 -2.68 -11.73 -4.84
C LEU A 53 -1.80 -10.59 -5.37
N LEU A 54 -0.54 -10.52 -4.94
CA LEU A 54 0.42 -9.50 -5.39
C LEU A 54 0.78 -9.65 -6.87
N GLN A 55 0.84 -10.88 -7.38
CA GLN A 55 1.17 -11.16 -8.78
C GLN A 55 0.06 -10.74 -9.74
N VAL A 56 -1.20 -10.90 -9.34
CA VAL A 56 -2.37 -10.54 -10.18
C VAL A 56 -2.90 -9.14 -9.92
N ALA A 57 -2.20 -8.36 -9.09
CA ALA A 57 -2.58 -7.01 -8.75
C ALA A 57 -2.69 -6.14 -10.03
N PRO A 58 -3.74 -5.31 -10.17
CA PRO A 58 -3.93 -4.49 -11.35
C PRO A 58 -2.81 -3.44 -11.44
N GLN A 59 -1.96 -3.59 -12.45
CA GLN A 59 -1.00 -2.56 -12.83
C GLN A 59 -1.64 -1.76 -13.97
N GLY A 60 -2.08 -0.53 -13.66
CA GLY A 60 -2.61 0.36 -14.69
C GLY A 60 -1.59 0.56 -15.80
N SER A 61 -2.04 0.49 -17.06
CA SER A 61 -1.23 0.84 -18.22
C SER A 61 -1.88 2.01 -18.97
N GLN A 62 -1.07 2.78 -19.73
CA GLN A 62 -1.61 3.89 -20.53
C GLN A 62 -2.61 3.42 -21.60
N GLU A 63 -2.57 2.15 -21.97
CA GLU A 63 -3.42 1.55 -22.99
C GLU A 63 -4.73 0.98 -22.42
N MET A 64 -4.84 0.83 -21.09
CA MET A 64 -6.02 0.26 -20.45
C MET A 64 -7.11 1.33 -20.23
N PRO A 65 -8.34 1.12 -20.73
CA PRO A 65 -9.46 2.00 -20.42
C PRO A 65 -9.73 2.05 -18.91
N SER A 66 -9.96 3.24 -18.35
CA SER A 66 -10.17 3.45 -16.91
C SER A 66 -11.27 2.53 -16.32
N ARG A 67 -12.38 2.35 -17.04
CA ARG A 67 -13.46 1.45 -16.60
C ARG A 67 -13.03 -0.01 -16.49
N GLN A 68 -12.14 -0.48 -17.38
CA GLN A 68 -11.64 -1.84 -17.33
C GLN A 68 -10.69 -2.02 -16.13
N LEU A 69 -9.86 -1.01 -15.88
CA LEU A 69 -9.02 -0.97 -14.69
C LEU A 69 -9.86 -0.98 -13.41
N ASP A 70 -10.95 -0.21 -13.34
CA ASP A 70 -11.85 -0.18 -12.18
C ASP A 70 -12.47 -1.54 -11.90
N VAL A 71 -12.97 -2.23 -12.94
CA VAL A 71 -13.58 -3.56 -12.79
C VAL A 71 -12.54 -4.57 -12.33
N TRP A 72 -11.33 -4.55 -12.91
CA TRP A 72 -10.25 -5.43 -12.49
C TRP A 72 -9.85 -5.14 -11.03
N TRP A 73 -9.72 -3.87 -10.66
CA TRP A 73 -9.39 -3.43 -9.30
C TRP A 73 -10.41 -3.93 -8.28
N GLN A 74 -11.70 -3.70 -8.53
CA GLN A 74 -12.77 -4.16 -7.66
C GLN A 74 -12.79 -5.69 -7.52
N SER A 75 -12.61 -6.42 -8.62
CA SER A 75 -12.56 -7.88 -8.58
C SER A 75 -11.35 -8.40 -7.79
N TRP A 76 -10.20 -7.75 -7.92
CA TRP A 76 -8.99 -8.11 -7.20
C TRP A 76 -9.11 -7.85 -5.70
N GLN A 77 -9.66 -6.69 -5.31
CA GLN A 77 -9.92 -6.38 -3.89
C GLN A 77 -10.97 -7.30 -3.27
N ALA A 78 -11.99 -7.68 -4.05
CA ALA A 78 -12.97 -8.68 -3.60
C ALA A 78 -12.32 -10.04 -3.35
N ASP A 79 -11.33 -10.45 -4.15
CA ASP A 79 -10.58 -11.68 -3.88
C ASP A 79 -9.72 -11.54 -2.61
N CYS A 80 -9.04 -10.41 -2.41
CA CYS A 80 -8.30 -10.13 -1.17
C CYS A 80 -9.22 -10.25 0.06
N ALA A 81 -10.38 -9.59 0.02
CA ALA A 81 -11.36 -9.61 1.11
C ALA A 81 -11.89 -11.02 1.38
N ARG A 82 -12.15 -11.81 0.33
CA ARG A 82 -12.60 -13.20 0.46
C ARG A 82 -11.55 -14.04 1.18
N ARG A 83 -10.29 -14.02 0.74
CA ARG A 83 -9.19 -14.79 1.36
C ARG A 83 -8.97 -14.39 2.82
N LEU A 84 -9.10 -13.09 3.12
CA LEU A 84 -9.04 -12.59 4.49
C LEU A 84 -10.17 -13.16 5.37
N MET A 85 -11.42 -13.12 4.88
CA MET A 85 -12.59 -13.67 5.59
C MET A 85 -12.52 -15.19 5.79
N ASP A 86 -11.95 -15.90 4.82
CA ASP A 86 -11.72 -17.35 4.89
C ASP A 86 -10.63 -17.73 5.91
N GLY A 87 -9.94 -16.73 6.49
CA GLY A 87 -8.95 -16.90 7.54
C GLY A 87 -7.59 -17.37 7.01
N GLU A 88 -7.32 -17.22 5.71
CA GLU A 88 -6.08 -17.69 5.07
C GLU A 88 -4.82 -17.07 5.71
N PHE A 89 -4.91 -15.85 6.25
CA PHE A 89 -3.79 -15.13 6.87
C PHE A 89 -3.80 -15.15 8.41
N SER A 90 -4.70 -15.92 9.04
CA SER A 90 -4.90 -15.92 10.51
C SER A 90 -3.70 -16.42 11.32
N LEU A 91 -2.74 -17.10 10.68
CA LEU A 91 -1.54 -17.63 11.33
C LEU A 91 -0.45 -16.59 11.55
N LEU A 92 -0.52 -15.44 10.86
CA LEU A 92 0.47 -14.37 10.95
C LEU A 92 -0.19 -13.01 10.76
N PRO A 93 -0.40 -12.23 11.84
CA PRO A 93 -1.04 -10.91 11.78
C PRO A 93 -0.43 -9.94 10.77
N GLU A 94 0.85 -10.13 10.45
CA GLU A 94 1.56 -9.30 9.49
C GLU A 94 1.12 -9.56 8.04
N LEU A 95 0.79 -10.81 7.69
CA LEU A 95 0.17 -11.11 6.40
C LEU A 95 -1.28 -10.61 6.35
N GLU A 96 -1.98 -10.65 7.49
CA GLU A 96 -3.31 -10.07 7.61
C GLU A 96 -3.28 -8.55 7.35
N THR A 97 -2.34 -7.85 7.98
CA THR A 97 -2.06 -6.42 7.74
C THR A 97 -1.71 -6.16 6.28
N ALA A 98 -0.84 -6.98 5.69
CA ALA A 98 -0.49 -6.86 4.28
C ALA A 98 -1.73 -6.99 3.37
N CYS A 99 -2.61 -7.96 3.64
CA CYS A 99 -3.85 -8.13 2.88
C CYS A 99 -4.81 -6.95 3.07
N LYS A 100 -4.94 -6.41 4.29
CA LYS A 100 -5.75 -5.21 4.57
C LYS A 100 -5.26 -3.97 3.80
N ILE A 101 -3.95 -3.81 3.63
CA ILE A 101 -3.38 -2.77 2.75
C ILE A 101 -3.88 -2.95 1.31
N LEU A 102 -3.81 -4.17 0.77
CA LEU A 102 -4.28 -4.48 -0.60
C LEU A 102 -5.78 -4.19 -0.78
N MET A 103 -6.58 -4.43 0.26
CA MET A 103 -8.01 -4.11 0.28
C MET A 103 -8.30 -2.60 0.39
N GLY A 104 -7.30 -1.77 0.67
CA GLY A 104 -7.50 -0.35 0.94
C GLY A 104 -8.26 -0.09 2.25
N ASP A 105 -8.06 -0.94 3.27
CA ASP A 105 -8.66 -0.77 4.59
C ASP A 105 -8.23 0.56 5.22
N GLU A 106 -9.16 1.49 5.36
CA GLU A 106 -8.87 2.88 5.75
C GLU A 106 -8.21 2.98 7.13
N ASP A 107 -8.61 2.14 8.09
CA ASP A 107 -8.04 2.12 9.43
C ASP A 107 -6.58 1.64 9.40
N THR A 108 -6.32 0.52 8.71
CA THR A 108 -4.95 0.01 8.52
C THR A 108 -4.06 1.03 7.80
N LEU A 109 -4.56 1.66 6.73
CA LEU A 109 -3.80 2.68 6.00
C LEU A 109 -3.50 3.90 6.89
N TYR A 110 -4.46 4.32 7.72
CA TYR A 110 -4.27 5.42 8.66
C TYR A 110 -3.22 5.08 9.73
N GLU A 111 -3.23 3.88 10.29
CA GLU A 111 -2.21 3.43 11.27
C GLU A 111 -0.80 3.44 10.66
N LEU A 112 -0.68 2.94 9.42
CA LEU A 112 0.59 2.84 8.70
C LEU A 112 1.05 4.17 8.07
N ARG A 113 0.24 5.23 8.13
CA ARG A 113 0.52 6.50 7.41
C ARG A 113 1.91 7.05 7.69
N LYS A 114 2.41 6.92 8.92
CA LYS A 114 3.71 7.45 9.33
C LYS A 114 4.91 6.64 8.82
N LEU A 115 4.72 5.40 8.33
CA LEU A 115 5.79 4.62 7.69
C LEU A 115 6.27 5.26 6.39
N GLY A 116 5.39 5.99 5.69
CA GLY A 116 5.71 6.70 4.46
C GLY A 116 6.49 8.00 4.65
N GLU A 117 6.79 8.41 5.89
CA GLU A 117 7.46 9.66 6.29
C GLU A 117 6.71 10.96 5.93
N THR A 118 5.88 10.99 4.87
CA THR A 118 5.22 12.20 4.37
C THR A 118 3.76 11.96 4.00
N TRP A 119 2.97 13.03 4.11
CA TRP A 119 1.52 13.00 3.80
C TRP A 119 1.21 12.65 2.35
N TYR A 120 2.09 13.02 1.42
CA TYR A 120 1.90 12.70 0.00
C TYR A 120 2.18 11.22 -0.31
N ASN A 121 3.05 10.54 0.45
CA ASN A 121 3.22 9.09 0.31
C ASN A 121 1.97 8.35 0.81
N TYR A 122 1.33 8.86 1.86
CA TYR A 122 0.03 8.37 2.33
C TYR A 122 -1.08 8.64 1.30
N LEU A 123 -1.11 9.83 0.68
CA LEU A 123 -2.02 10.14 -0.43
C LEU A 123 -1.86 9.14 -1.59
N VAL A 124 -0.62 8.89 -2.03
CA VAL A 124 -0.33 7.92 -3.10
C VAL A 124 -0.86 6.53 -2.72
N THR A 125 -0.67 6.12 -1.46
CA THR A 125 -1.19 4.85 -0.96
C THR A 125 -2.71 4.80 -1.03
N LYS A 126 -3.40 5.83 -0.51
CA LYS A 126 -4.87 5.92 -0.55
C LYS A 126 -5.40 5.90 -1.97
N VAL A 127 -4.81 6.65 -2.88
CA VAL A 127 -5.23 6.66 -4.30
C VAL A 127 -5.05 5.28 -4.91
N THR A 128 -3.88 4.67 -4.70
CA THR A 128 -3.54 3.35 -5.23
C THR A 128 -4.57 2.32 -4.79
N TYR A 129 -4.89 2.27 -3.49
CA TYR A 129 -5.71 1.19 -2.93
C TYR A 129 -7.21 1.49 -2.80
N THR A 130 -7.64 2.75 -2.85
CA THR A 130 -9.08 3.07 -2.69
C THR A 130 -9.72 3.61 -3.97
N ARG A 131 -8.98 4.33 -4.81
CA ARG A 131 -9.54 5.10 -5.93
C ARG A 131 -8.52 5.26 -7.09
N PRO A 132 -8.15 4.20 -7.83
CA PRO A 132 -7.12 4.25 -8.87
C PRO A 132 -7.49 5.15 -10.06
N THR A 133 -8.77 5.48 -10.25
CA THR A 133 -9.27 6.33 -11.35
C THR A 133 -9.82 7.68 -10.85
N ILE A 134 -9.35 8.14 -9.69
CA ILE A 134 -9.82 9.38 -9.06
C ILE A 134 -9.69 10.59 -10.02
N GLY A 135 -10.76 11.37 -10.11
CA GLY A 135 -10.74 12.63 -10.84
C GLY A 135 -9.91 13.71 -10.13
N ARG A 136 -9.42 14.70 -10.87
CA ARG A 136 -8.55 15.76 -10.34
C ARG A 136 -9.15 16.50 -9.14
N GLN A 137 -10.45 16.81 -9.20
CA GLN A 137 -11.15 17.52 -8.12
C GLN A 137 -11.14 16.72 -6.81
N LEU A 138 -11.49 15.43 -6.87
CA LEU A 138 -11.47 14.55 -5.70
C LEU A 138 -10.05 14.28 -5.19
N LEU A 139 -9.05 14.33 -6.08
CA LEU A 139 -7.64 14.19 -5.69
C LEU A 139 -7.18 15.35 -4.80
N ALA A 140 -7.62 16.58 -5.09
CA ALA A 140 -7.33 17.75 -4.26
C ALA A 140 -7.96 17.65 -2.87
N GLU A 141 -9.23 17.23 -2.80
CA GLU A 141 -9.92 16.99 -1.52
C GLU A 141 -9.20 15.91 -0.70
N LEU A 142 -8.84 14.79 -1.33
CA LEU A 142 -8.11 13.71 -0.67
C LEU A 142 -6.69 14.15 -0.20
N ALA A 143 -6.03 15.03 -0.95
CA ALA A 143 -4.75 15.60 -0.56
C ALA A 143 -4.85 16.43 0.73
N GLU A 144 -5.90 17.25 0.85
CA GLU A 144 -6.17 18.03 2.07
C GLU A 144 -6.48 17.13 3.27
N GLU A 145 -7.29 16.08 3.07
CA GLU A 145 -7.56 15.07 4.10
C GLU A 145 -6.27 14.38 4.58
N CYS A 146 -5.40 13.97 3.66
CA CYS A 146 -4.13 13.32 3.98
C CYS A 146 -3.17 14.25 4.73
N LEU A 147 -3.11 15.53 4.35
CA LEU A 147 -2.32 16.52 5.07
C LEU A 147 -2.86 16.71 6.49
N SER A 148 -4.19 16.83 6.65
CA SER A 148 -4.81 16.97 7.97
C SER A 148 -4.52 15.75 8.87
N ALA A 149 -4.49 14.54 8.30
CA ALA A 149 -4.17 13.31 9.03
C ALA A 149 -2.71 13.25 9.53
N PHE A 150 -1.80 14.02 8.93
CA PHE A 150 -0.42 14.18 9.35
C PHE A 150 -0.20 15.39 10.29
N GLY A 151 -0.92 16.49 10.03
CA GLY A 151 -0.70 17.81 10.58
C GLY A 151 -1.24 18.07 12.00
N GLU A 152 -1.53 17.04 12.79
CA GLU A 152 -1.80 17.23 14.23
C GLU A 152 -0.49 17.60 14.96
N GLY A 153 0.00 18.84 14.78
CA GLY A 153 1.02 19.46 15.61
C GLY A 153 2.32 19.94 14.94
N GLU A 154 2.54 19.75 13.63
CA GLU A 154 3.75 20.21 12.94
C GLU A 154 3.48 21.35 11.94
N PRO A 155 4.37 22.38 11.86
CA PRO A 155 4.26 23.41 10.84
C PRO A 155 4.40 22.82 9.43
N THR A 156 3.49 23.14 8.52
CA THR A 156 3.58 22.74 7.11
C THR A 156 4.84 23.34 6.48
N ALA A 157 5.60 22.51 5.76
CA ALA A 157 6.77 22.98 5.04
C ALA A 157 6.33 23.74 3.78
N LEU A 158 7.15 24.68 3.28
CA LEU A 158 6.87 25.44 2.04
C LEU A 158 6.54 24.52 0.84
N LEU A 159 7.13 23.32 0.81
CA LEU A 159 6.85 22.33 -0.22
C LEU A 159 5.42 21.80 -0.15
N ASP A 160 4.85 21.63 1.04
CA ASP A 160 3.49 21.13 1.24
C ASP A 160 2.47 22.12 0.67
N ASP A 161 2.68 23.42 0.90
CA ASP A 161 1.85 24.49 0.34
C ASP A 161 1.90 24.51 -1.19
N ILE A 162 3.09 24.32 -1.77
CA ILE A 162 3.28 24.25 -3.23
C ILE A 162 2.58 23.03 -3.81
N LEU A 163 2.71 21.86 -3.17
CA LEU A 163 2.09 20.62 -3.63
C LEU A 163 0.56 20.72 -3.55
N LEU A 164 0.01 21.22 -2.44
CA LEU A 164 -1.44 21.46 -2.31
C LEU A 164 -1.95 22.43 -3.36
N ALA A 165 -1.23 23.53 -3.62
CA ALA A 165 -1.59 24.47 -4.67
C ALA A 165 -1.61 23.79 -6.04
N ALA A 166 -0.65 22.90 -6.32
CA ALA A 166 -0.58 22.17 -7.58
C ALA A 166 -1.76 21.20 -7.78
N PHE A 167 -2.26 20.55 -6.73
CA PHE A 167 -3.44 19.68 -6.82
C PHE A 167 -4.74 20.43 -7.11
N ARG A 168 -4.81 21.74 -6.80
CA ARG A 168 -5.98 22.60 -7.00
C ARG A 168 -6.05 23.24 -8.40
N LEU A 169 -5.01 23.09 -9.24
CA LEU A 169 -4.93 23.62 -10.62
C LEU A 169 -5.65 22.71 -11.63
#